data_AF-A0A957Y1D9-F1
#
_entry.id   AF-A0A957Y1D9-F1
#
_cell.length_a   1.000
_cell.length_b   1.000
_cell.length_c   1.000
_cell.angle_alpha   90.00
_cell.angle_beta   90.00
_cell.angle_gamma   90.00
#
_symmetry.space_group_name_H-M   'P 1'
#
loop_
_entity.id
_entity.type
_entity.pdbx_description
1 polymer ?
#
loop_
_entity_poly.entity_id
_entity_poly.type
_entity_poly.pdbx_seq_one_letter_code
_entity_poly.pdbx_strand_id
1 'polypeptide(L)'
;MIDIDAVRAGIPALANSVYLNTGTFGPLPTVAADEIRRAYSEVERLGTFSPPIFAEMELQGFEAVRGQVAALLGASPAEVALTRNVTDGINIVLHGIDWQAGD
;
A
#
# COMPACT_ATOMS: atom_id res chain seq x y z
N MET A 1 14.62 13.13 -17.24
CA MET A 1 13.35 13.88 -17.31
C MET A 1 12.22 12.86 -17.31
N ILE A 2 11.18 13.05 -16.51
CA ILE A 2 10.05 12.11 -16.44
C ILE A 2 9.17 12.30 -17.68
N ASP A 3 8.81 11.20 -18.35
CA ASP A 3 7.81 11.19 -19.43
C ASP A 3 6.41 11.18 -18.82
N ILE A 4 5.74 12.34 -18.82
CA ILE A 4 4.43 12.50 -18.21
C ILE A 4 3.32 11.80 -19.01
N ASP A 5 3.46 11.69 -20.33
CA ASP A 5 2.45 11.06 -21.18
C ASP A 5 2.45 9.55 -20.97
N ALA A 6 3.63 8.95 -20.84
CA ALA A 6 3.78 7.54 -20.46
C ALA A 6 3.17 7.25 -19.07
N VAL A 7 3.39 8.11 -18.07
CA VAL A 7 2.80 7.95 -16.74
C VAL A 7 1.27 8.02 -16.82
N ARG A 8 0.72 8.98 -17.56
CA ARG A 8 -0.74 9.14 -17.71
C ARG A 8 -1.37 7.96 -18.46
N ALA A 9 -0.69 7.42 -19.46
CA ALA A 9 -1.14 6.23 -20.19
C ALA A 9 -1.29 5.00 -19.28
N GLY A 10 -0.49 4.93 -18.21
CA GLY A 10 -0.60 3.89 -17.17
C GLY A 10 -1.79 4.05 -16.21
N ILE A 11 -2.61 5.09 -16.35
CA ILE A 11 -3.75 5.41 -15.47
C ILE A 11 -5.03 5.53 -16.32
N PRO A 12 -5.75 4.42 -16.58
CA PRO A 12 -6.87 4.39 -17.53
C PRO A 12 -8.01 5.38 -17.22
N ALA A 13 -8.21 5.74 -15.95
CA ALA A 13 -9.23 6.72 -15.55
C ALA A 13 -9.05 8.09 -16.22
N LEU A 14 -7.81 8.45 -16.58
CA LEU A 14 -7.47 9.72 -17.21
C LEU A 14 -7.84 9.81 -18.69
N ALA A 15 -8.11 8.66 -19.35
CA ALA A 15 -8.65 8.64 -20.71
C ALA A 15 -10.17 8.93 -20.74
N ASN A 16 -10.86 8.68 -19.61
CA ASN A 16 -12.31 8.81 -19.50
C ASN A 16 -12.74 10.11 -18.80
N SER A 17 -11.83 10.78 -18.09
CA SER A 17 -12.17 11.94 -17.28
C SER A 17 -10.96 12.85 -17.01
N VAL A 18 -11.24 14.14 -16.81
CA VAL A 18 -10.27 15.07 -16.21
C VAL A 18 -10.35 14.91 -14.70
N TYR A 19 -9.51 14.03 -14.15
CA TYR A 19 -9.55 13.64 -12.74
C TYR A 19 -8.85 14.69 -11.84
N LEU A 20 -9.63 15.59 -11.24
CA LEU A 20 -9.13 16.69 -10.39
C LEU A 20 -9.34 16.46 -8.88
N ASN A 21 -9.78 15.27 -8.45
CA ASN A 21 -9.99 14.92 -7.04
C ASN A 21 -8.89 14.00 -6.48
N THR A 22 -7.65 14.14 -6.95
CA THR A 22 -6.52 13.30 -6.52
C THR A 22 -6.15 13.47 -5.04
N GLY A 23 -6.60 14.56 -4.41
CA GLY A 23 -6.38 14.83 -2.99
C GLY A 23 -7.21 13.94 -2.05
N THR A 24 -8.32 13.37 -2.52
CA THR A 24 -9.13 12.43 -1.72
C THR A 24 -8.72 10.98 -2.02
N PHE A 25 -8.79 10.58 -3.29
CA PHE A 25 -8.37 9.26 -3.75
C PHE A 25 -7.66 9.39 -5.10
N GLY A 26 -6.47 8.80 -5.22
CA GLY A 26 -5.80 8.71 -6.52
C GLY A 26 -6.48 7.68 -7.42
N PRO A 27 -6.51 7.88 -8.75
CA PRO A 27 -6.91 6.83 -9.68
C PRO A 27 -5.91 5.66 -9.61
N LEU A 28 -6.42 4.43 -9.62
CA LEU A 28 -5.60 3.21 -9.56
C LEU A 28 -4.80 3.01 -10.88
N PRO A 29 -3.45 3.00 -10.84
CA PRO A 29 -2.65 2.70 -12.02
C PRO A 29 -2.77 1.22 -12.42
N THR A 30 -2.63 0.92 -13.71
CA THR A 30 -2.74 -0.45 -14.25
C THR A 30 -1.76 -1.41 -13.59
N VAL A 31 -0.52 -0.98 -13.38
CA VAL A 31 0.52 -1.82 -12.75
C VAL A 31 0.14 -2.31 -11.35
N ALA A 32 -0.54 -1.47 -10.56
CA ALA A 32 -1.02 -1.85 -9.23
C ALA A 32 -2.27 -2.73 -9.32
N ALA A 33 -3.17 -2.43 -10.26
CA ALA A 33 -4.36 -3.24 -10.50
C ALA A 33 -4.02 -4.67 -10.93
N ASP A 34 -3.00 -4.83 -11.80
CA ASP A 34 -2.56 -6.13 -12.29
C ASP A 34 -1.95 -6.97 -11.16
N GLU A 35 -1.18 -6.36 -10.28
CA GLU A 35 -0.59 -7.06 -9.15
C GLU A 35 -1.63 -7.48 -8.11
N ILE A 36 -2.62 -6.63 -7.84
CA ILE A 36 -3.78 -7.00 -7.02
C ILE A 36 -4.48 -8.23 -7.63
N ARG A 37 -4.78 -8.21 -8.93
CA ARG A 37 -5.45 -9.35 -9.60
C ARG A 37 -4.61 -10.63 -9.49
N ARG A 38 -3.31 -10.55 -9.77
CA ARG A 38 -2.38 -11.68 -9.66
C ARG A 38 -2.42 -12.27 -8.24
N ALA A 39 -2.26 -11.44 -7.22
CA ALA A 39 -2.26 -11.86 -5.82
C ALA A 39 -3.57 -12.58 -5.43
N TYR A 40 -4.72 -12.00 -5.78
CA TYR A 40 -6.01 -12.62 -5.48
C TYR A 40 -6.25 -13.93 -6.26
N SER A 41 -5.82 -14.02 -7.52
CA SER A 41 -5.90 -15.25 -8.31
C SER A 41 -5.05 -16.38 -7.71
N GLU A 42 -3.86 -16.07 -7.20
CA GLU A 42 -3.02 -17.08 -6.53
C GLU A 42 -3.63 -17.53 -5.19
N VAL A 43 -4.20 -16.60 -4.42
CA VAL A 43 -4.94 -16.92 -3.18
C VAL A 43 -6.14 -17.82 -3.46
N GLU A 44 -6.91 -17.54 -4.51
CA GLU A 44 -8.04 -18.39 -4.94
C GLU A 44 -7.56 -19.80 -5.33
N ARG A 45 -6.47 -19.88 -6.09
CA ARG A 45 -5.95 -21.13 -6.64
C ARG A 45 -5.30 -22.03 -5.59
N LEU A 46 -4.57 -21.44 -4.63
CA LEU A 46 -3.75 -22.18 -3.67
C LEU A 46 -4.37 -22.22 -2.27
N GLY A 47 -5.25 -21.29 -1.95
CA GLY A 47 -5.82 -21.11 -0.61
C GLY A 47 -5.03 -20.09 0.23
N THR A 48 -5.77 -19.30 1.00
CA THR A 48 -5.30 -18.12 1.75
C THR A 48 -4.14 -18.40 2.71
N PHE A 49 -4.05 -19.60 3.28
CA PHE A 49 -2.99 -19.97 4.22
C PHE A 49 -2.13 -21.13 3.72
N SER A 50 -2.08 -21.32 2.41
CA SER A 50 -1.15 -22.31 1.83
C SER A 50 0.30 -21.86 2.03
N PRO A 51 1.26 -22.79 2.18
CA PRO A 51 2.66 -22.43 2.41
C PRO A 51 3.25 -21.46 1.38
N PRO A 52 2.96 -21.57 0.06
CA PRO A 52 3.46 -20.60 -0.92
C PRO A 52 2.90 -19.20 -0.72
N ILE A 53 1.60 -19.07 -0.49
CA ILE A 53 0.93 -17.77 -0.26
C ILE A 53 1.44 -17.12 1.01
N PHE A 54 1.57 -17.89 2.10
CA PHE A 54 2.10 -17.39 3.35
C PHE A 54 3.56 -16.91 3.21
N ALA A 55 4.40 -17.69 2.51
CA ALA A 55 5.79 -17.29 2.28
C ALA A 55 5.91 -16.02 1.43
N GLU A 56 5.13 -15.92 0.36
CA GLU A 56 5.17 -14.77 -0.56
C GLU A 56 4.59 -13.51 0.08
N MET A 57 3.38 -13.57 0.65
CA MET A 57 2.66 -12.39 1.11
C MET A 57 3.08 -11.95 2.51
N GLU A 58 3.15 -12.88 3.46
CA GLU A 58 3.36 -12.56 4.88
C GLU A 58 4.84 -12.46 5.23
N LEU A 59 5.67 -13.42 4.79
CA LEU A 59 7.08 -13.43 5.18
C LEU A 59 7.94 -12.49 4.33
N GLN A 60 7.73 -12.48 3.00
CA GLN A 60 8.59 -11.76 2.07
C GLN A 60 7.98 -10.42 1.64
N GLY A 61 6.72 -10.43 1.21
CA GLY A 61 6.03 -9.25 0.70
C GLY A 61 5.92 -8.15 1.74
N PHE A 62 5.51 -8.50 2.96
CA PHE A 62 5.37 -7.54 4.06
C PHE A 62 6.69 -6.81 4.38
N GLU A 63 7.79 -7.55 4.54
CA GLU A 63 9.10 -6.96 4.85
C GLU A 63 9.70 -6.19 3.67
N ALA A 64 9.48 -6.66 2.44
CA ALA A 64 9.91 -5.94 1.24
C ALA A 64 9.22 -4.57 1.13
N VAL A 65 7.90 -4.53 1.32
CA VAL A 65 7.12 -3.27 1.30
C VAL A 65 7.57 -2.35 2.43
N ARG A 66 7.76 -2.88 3.64
CA ARG A 66 8.25 -2.11 4.79
C ARG A 66 9.60 -1.46 4.50
N GLY A 67 10.54 -2.21 3.92
CA GLY A 67 11.86 -1.70 3.53
C GLY A 67 11.80 -0.62 2.45
N GLN A 68 10.95 -0.79 1.44
CA GLN A 68 10.76 0.21 0.37
C GLN A 68 10.15 1.52 0.91
N VAL A 69 9.13 1.42 1.77
CA VAL A 69 8.51 2.59 2.41
C VAL A 69 9.50 3.30 3.32
N ALA A 70 10.27 2.55 4.12
CA ALA A 70 11.29 3.12 4.99
C ALA A 70 12.34 3.91 4.18
N ALA A 71 12.84 3.35 3.07
CA ALA A 71 13.77 4.02 2.18
C ALA A 71 13.19 5.31 1.57
N LEU A 72 11.91 5.30 1.17
CA LEU A 72 11.22 6.47 0.65
C LEU A 72 11.12 7.60 1.69
N LEU A 73 10.90 7.24 2.95
CA LEU A 73 10.74 8.19 4.06
C LEU A 73 12.06 8.59 4.76
N GLY A 74 13.18 7.95 4.40
CA GLY A 74 14.45 8.13 5.09
C GLY A 74 14.47 7.55 6.52
N ALA A 75 13.67 6.51 6.76
CA ALA A 75 13.56 5.81 8.05
C ALA A 75 14.17 4.40 7.98
N SER A 76 14.27 3.74 9.13
CA SER A 76 14.55 2.30 9.21
C SER A 76 13.27 1.48 9.05
N PRO A 77 13.35 0.21 8.58
CA PRO A 77 12.17 -0.65 8.52
C PRO A 77 11.46 -0.80 9.86
N ALA A 78 12.18 -0.80 10.98
CA ALA A 78 11.62 -0.93 12.33
C ALA A 78 10.73 0.26 12.74
N GLU A 79 10.84 1.40 12.08
CA GLU A 79 10.02 2.60 12.30
C GLU A 79 8.74 2.61 11.44
N VAL A 80 8.52 1.59 10.60
CA VAL A 80 7.39 1.53 9.67
C VAL A 80 6.42 0.41 10.04
N ALA A 81 5.18 0.78 10.35
CA ALA A 81 4.05 -0.13 10.47
C ALA A 81 3.11 0.03 9.28
N LEU A 82 2.74 -1.08 8.62
CA LEU A 82 1.72 -1.09 7.56
C LEU A 82 0.34 -1.18 8.22
N THR A 83 -0.55 -0.23 7.89
CA THR A 83 -1.91 -0.12 8.43
C THR A 83 -2.92 0.00 7.30
N ARG A 84 -4.23 -0.01 7.60
CA ARG A 84 -5.27 -0.01 6.55
C ARG A 84 -5.48 1.35 5.90
N ASN A 85 -5.31 2.44 6.65
CA ASN A 85 -5.48 3.81 6.19
C ASN A 85 -4.95 4.80 7.26
N VAL A 86 -4.98 6.10 6.93
CA VAL A 86 -4.52 7.18 7.83
C VAL A 86 -5.26 7.18 9.16
N THR A 87 -6.60 7.01 9.15
CA THR A 87 -7.41 6.99 10.36
C THR A 87 -7.00 5.85 11.29
N ASP A 88 -6.75 4.67 10.73
CA ASP A 88 -6.29 3.50 11.49
C ASP A 88 -4.92 3.76 12.14
N GLY A 89 -3.98 4.36 11.38
CA GLY A 89 -2.67 4.76 11.90
C GLY A 89 -2.75 5.76 13.06
N ILE A 90 -3.61 6.77 12.96
CA ILE A 90 -3.84 7.74 14.05
C ILE A 90 -4.39 7.03 15.29
N ASN A 91 -5.38 6.16 15.13
CA ASN A 91 -5.98 5.45 16.26
C ASN A 91 -4.98 4.50 16.93
N ILE A 92 -4.11 3.82 16.18
CA ILE A 92 -3.05 2.98 16.76
C ILE A 92 -2.16 3.79 17.70
N VAL A 93 -1.75 4.99 17.30
CA VAL A 93 -0.92 5.87 18.13
C VAL A 93 -1.69 6.36 19.35
N LEU A 94 -2.91 6.86 19.17
CA LEU A 94 -3.74 7.38 20.26
C LEU A 94 -4.03 6.31 21.32
N HIS A 95 -4.28 5.07 20.91
CA HIS A 95 -4.53 3.96 21.83
C HIS A 95 -3.25 3.28 22.35
N GLY A 96 -2.10 3.55 21.75
CA GLY A 96 -0.81 2.96 22.13
C GLY A 96 -0.06 3.73 23.21
N ILE A 97 -0.50 4.95 23.53
CA ILE A 97 0.09 5.79 24.58
C ILE A 97 -0.70 5.60 25.87
N ASP A 98 0.01 5.38 26.99
CA ASP A 98 -0.57 5.33 28.34
C ASP A 98 -0.75 6.75 28.88
N TRP A 99 -1.78 7.44 28.37
CA TRP A 99 -2.09 8.82 28.72
C TRP A 99 -2.35 8.98 30.22
N GLN A 100 -1.78 10.03 30.80
CA GLN A 100 -1.98 10.42 32.18
C GLN A 100 -2.86 11.68 32.26
N ALA A 101 -3.45 11.91 33.42
CA ALA A 101 -4.25 13.10 33.65
C ALA A 101 -3.37 14.36 33.55
N GLY A 102 -3.65 15.22 32.56
CA GLY A 102 -2.95 16.49 32.36
C GLY A 102 -1.94 16.52 31.20
N ASP A 103 -1.80 15.43 30.44
CA ASP A 103 -1.11 15.41 29.13
C ASP A 103 -1.80 16.28 28.07
#